data_AF-A0A7K5JY61-F1
#
_entry.id   AF-A0A7K5JY61-F1
#
_cell.length_a   1.000
_cell.length_b   1.000
_cell.length_c   1.000
_cell.angle_alpha   90.00
_cell.angle_beta   90.00
_cell.angle_gamma   90.00
#
_symmetry.space_group_name_H-M   'P 1'
#
loop_
_entity.id
_entity.type
_entity.pdbx_description
1 polymer ?
#
loop_
_entity_poly.entity_id
_entity_poly.type
_entity_poly.pdbx_seq_one_letter_code
_entity_poly.pdbx_strand_id
1 'polypeptide(L)'
;SLFHVAAHEFGHSLGLLHFKDPNALMYPVYGKFDPSVLPLHQDDIIRIQYLYGNSQESTEIKDTTETKDPALSNTCGPNLTFDAVTTFRGEIMFFKDKHIWCKHPAVRTADFNLISSFWPRLPPGVDAAYELPEKEETIIFKGNEFWVVKGDTILPGYP
;
A
#
# COMPACT_ATOMS: atom_id res chain seq x y z
N SER A 1 15.91 -0.40 -14.21
CA SER A 1 16.17 0.72 -15.13
C SER A 1 17.31 1.51 -14.55
N LEU A 2 18.30 1.93 -15.35
CA LEU A 2 19.39 2.79 -14.89
C LEU A 2 18.85 4.08 -14.24
N PHE A 3 17.79 4.66 -14.83
CA PHE A 3 17.14 5.87 -14.30
C PHE A 3 16.61 5.68 -12.87
N HIS A 4 15.86 4.61 -12.62
CA HIS A 4 15.27 4.34 -11.31
C HIS A 4 16.33 4.06 -10.25
N VAL A 5 17.35 3.26 -10.58
CA VAL A 5 18.48 2.98 -9.68
C VAL A 5 19.25 4.27 -9.40
N ALA A 6 19.57 5.08 -10.41
CA ALA A 6 20.27 6.34 -10.21
C ALA A 6 19.47 7.31 -9.31
N ALA A 7 18.15 7.41 -9.50
CA ALA A 7 17.30 8.23 -8.66
C ALA A 7 17.30 7.75 -7.18
N HIS A 8 17.27 6.44 -6.94
CA HIS A 8 17.41 5.85 -5.59
C HIS A 8 18.77 6.21 -4.95
N GLU A 9 19.86 6.02 -5.69
CA GLU A 9 21.22 6.33 -5.19
C GLU A 9 21.44 7.84 -4.98
N PHE A 10 20.80 8.70 -5.78
CA PHE A 10 20.79 10.14 -5.52
C PHE A 10 20.04 10.47 -4.23
N GLY A 11 18.95 9.76 -3.93
CA GLY A 11 18.27 9.90 -2.63
C GLY A 11 19.22 9.62 -1.46
N HIS A 12 20.01 8.54 -1.52
CA HIS A 12 21.06 8.27 -0.52
C HIS A 12 22.13 9.35 -0.45
N SER A 13 22.57 9.85 -1.60
CA SER A 13 23.56 10.93 -1.69
C SER A 13 23.04 12.24 -1.08
N LEU A 14 21.72 12.46 -1.14
CA LEU A 14 21.00 13.56 -0.50
C LEU A 14 20.59 13.26 0.96
N GLY A 15 21.07 12.17 1.55
CA GLY A 15 20.83 11.85 2.95
C GLY A 15 19.50 11.15 3.25
N LEU A 16 18.75 10.72 2.24
CA LEU A 16 17.57 9.88 2.43
C LEU A 16 17.99 8.45 2.78
N LEU A 17 17.40 7.92 3.85
CA LEU A 17 17.50 6.51 4.20
C LEU A 17 16.38 5.72 3.52
N HIS A 18 16.58 4.40 3.48
CA HIS A 18 15.56 3.49 2.98
C HIS A 18 14.18 3.73 3.61
N PHE A 19 13.15 3.50 2.82
CA PHE A 19 11.77 3.48 3.25
C PHE A 19 11.17 2.08 3.15
N LYS A 20 10.15 1.81 3.95
CA LYS A 20 9.54 0.48 4.04
C LYS A 20 8.42 0.25 3.02
N ASP A 21 7.92 1.32 2.40
CA ASP A 21 6.88 1.22 1.38
C ASP A 21 7.49 0.72 0.06
N PRO A 22 6.99 -0.40 -0.51
CA PRO A 22 7.50 -0.96 -1.76
C PRO A 22 7.28 -0.07 -2.99
N ASN A 23 6.43 0.95 -2.89
CA ASN A 23 6.14 1.90 -3.97
C ASN A 23 7.02 3.15 -3.90
N ALA A 24 7.79 3.33 -2.83
CA ALA A 24 8.69 4.48 -2.69
C ALA A 24 9.98 4.30 -3.48
N LEU A 25 10.55 5.41 -3.95
CA LEU A 25 11.84 5.41 -4.62
C LEU A 25 12.92 4.85 -3.70
N MET A 26 12.87 5.18 -2.41
CA MET A 26 13.84 4.74 -1.41
C MET A 26 13.59 3.32 -0.85
N TYR A 27 12.77 2.49 -1.49
CA TYR A 27 12.60 1.08 -1.07
C TYR A 27 13.87 0.25 -1.35
N PRO A 28 14.40 -0.53 -0.38
CA PRO A 28 15.70 -1.21 -0.50
C PRO A 28 15.76 -2.37 -1.51
N VAL A 29 14.62 -2.79 -2.06
CA VAL A 29 14.57 -3.94 -2.98
C VAL A 29 14.11 -3.47 -4.35
N TYR A 30 14.87 -3.84 -5.38
CA TYR A 30 14.57 -3.46 -6.75
C TYR A 30 13.23 -4.03 -7.24
N GLY A 31 12.28 -3.14 -7.58
CA GLY A 31 10.96 -3.47 -8.11
C GLY A 31 10.81 -3.21 -9.61
N LYS A 32 9.77 -3.78 -10.22
CA LYS A 32 9.36 -3.39 -11.59
C LYS A 32 8.73 -2.00 -11.54
N PHE A 33 9.43 -1.01 -12.09
CA PHE A 33 8.97 0.37 -12.14
C PHE A 33 8.43 0.71 -13.53
N ASP A 34 7.25 1.34 -13.58
CA ASP A 34 6.67 1.85 -14.83
C ASP A 34 7.25 3.25 -15.13
N PRO A 35 8.02 3.44 -16.22
CA PRO A 35 8.59 4.74 -16.58
C PRO A 35 7.55 5.84 -16.88
N SER A 36 6.30 5.47 -17.11
CA SER A 36 5.19 6.39 -17.42
C SER A 36 4.53 7.00 -16.19
N VAL A 37 4.83 6.49 -14.99
CA VAL A 37 4.24 6.94 -13.71
C VAL A 37 5.31 7.73 -12.93
N LEU A 38 5.49 8.99 -13.33
CA LEU A 38 6.43 9.93 -12.74
C LEU A 38 5.73 10.93 -11.81
N PRO A 39 5.25 10.47 -10.65
CA PRO A 39 5.43 11.28 -9.44
C PRO A 39 6.30 10.51 -8.45
N LEU A 40 7.27 11.22 -7.87
CA LEU A 40 7.95 10.77 -6.65
C LEU A 40 6.90 10.40 -5.59
N HIS A 41 7.14 9.33 -4.85
CA HIS A 41 6.26 8.95 -3.76
C HIS A 41 6.19 10.08 -2.73
N GLN A 42 5.01 10.33 -2.17
CA GLN A 42 4.81 11.48 -1.29
C GLN A 42 5.75 11.46 -0.08
N ASP A 43 6.10 10.28 0.43
CA ASP A 43 7.08 10.16 1.52
C ASP A 43 8.51 10.51 1.10
N ASP A 44 8.90 10.26 -0.14
CA ASP A 44 10.20 10.69 -0.67
C ASP A 44 10.25 12.23 -0.70
N ILE A 45 9.15 12.87 -1.11
CA ILE A 45 8.99 14.34 -1.13
C ILE A 45 9.03 14.92 0.28
N ILE A 46 8.26 14.36 1.22
CA ILE A 46 8.21 14.85 2.61
C ILE A 46 9.59 14.73 3.25
N ARG A 47 10.28 13.61 3.05
CA ARG A 47 11.58 13.37 3.67
C ARG A 47 12.68 14.26 3.09
N ILE A 48 12.69 14.50 1.77
CA ILE A 48 13.67 15.41 1.18
C ILE A 48 13.40 16.86 1.58
N GLN A 49 12.13 17.27 1.67
CA GLN A 49 11.74 18.59 2.15
C GLN A 49 12.01 18.76 3.65
N TYR A 50 11.95 17.70 4.45
CA TYR A 50 12.37 17.76 5.85
C TYR A 50 13.87 18.10 5.98
N LEU A 51 14.70 17.59 5.06
CA LEU A 51 16.15 17.85 5.08
C LEU A 51 16.52 19.22 4.51
N TYR A 52 15.85 19.68 3.45
CA TYR A 52 16.28 20.84 2.67
C TYR A 52 15.26 21.98 2.56
N GLY A 53 14.05 21.79 3.08
CA GLY A 53 12.92 22.71 2.92
C GLY A 53 12.20 22.58 1.58
N ASN A 54 11.09 23.31 1.44
CA ASN A 54 10.34 23.38 0.19
C ASN A 54 11.06 24.25 -0.85
N SER A 55 10.94 23.88 -2.13
CA SER A 55 11.45 24.70 -3.23
C SER A 55 10.72 26.05 -3.25
N GLN A 56 11.48 27.16 -3.24
CA GLN A 56 10.93 28.52 -3.31
C GLN A 56 10.22 28.81 -4.64
N GLU A 57 10.40 27.96 -5.65
CA GLU A 57 9.75 28.09 -6.96
C GLU A 57 8.35 27.45 -7.03
N SER A 58 7.89 26.81 -5.94
CA SER A 58 6.53 26.26 -5.83
C SER A 58 5.54 27.26 -5.24
N THR A 59 5.51 28.46 -5.80
CA THR A 59 4.35 29.36 -5.67
C THR A 59 3.41 28.97 -6.80
N GLU A 60 2.21 28.48 -6.47
CA GLU A 60 1.23 27.84 -7.38
C GLU A 60 1.33 26.31 -7.55
N ILE A 61 1.27 25.57 -6.45
CA ILE A 61 0.22 24.54 -6.39
C ILE A 61 -0.74 25.02 -5.32
N LYS A 62 -1.88 25.54 -5.80
CA LYS A 62 -3.02 25.89 -4.96
C LYS A 62 -3.25 24.77 -3.96
N ASP A 63 -3.32 25.19 -2.70
CA ASP A 63 -4.12 24.56 -1.65
C ASP A 63 -5.37 23.94 -2.27
N THR A 64 -5.24 22.67 -2.63
CA THR A 64 -6.35 21.82 -3.00
C THR A 64 -6.42 20.92 -1.80
N THR A 65 -7.31 21.27 -0.88
CA THR A 65 -8.02 20.32 -0.03
C THR A 65 -8.03 18.95 -0.68
N GLU A 66 -7.50 17.93 0.03
CA GLU A 66 -7.57 16.48 -0.22
C GLU A 66 -6.18 15.81 -0.32
N THR A 67 -5.85 14.73 0.38
CA THR A 67 -6.52 13.97 1.45
C THR A 67 -5.36 13.37 2.23
N LYS A 68 -5.13 13.79 3.48
CA LYS A 68 -4.35 12.96 4.40
C LYS A 68 -5.09 11.64 4.44
N ASP A 69 -4.56 10.59 3.82
CA ASP A 69 -5.21 9.28 3.89
C ASP A 69 -5.29 8.91 5.38
N PRO A 70 -6.48 8.93 6.01
CA PRO A 70 -6.58 8.86 7.47
C PRO A 70 -6.05 7.52 8.01
N ALA A 71 -5.95 6.52 7.15
CA ALA A 71 -5.51 5.17 7.46
C ALA A 71 -4.04 5.09 7.89
N LEU A 72 -3.10 5.78 7.21
CA LEU A 72 -1.68 5.67 7.55
C LEU A 72 -1.36 6.39 8.88
N SER A 73 -1.99 7.55 9.11
CA SER A 73 -1.77 8.38 10.31
C SER A 73 -2.28 7.74 11.60
N ASN A 74 -3.24 6.80 11.52
CA ASN A 74 -3.98 6.28 12.67
C ASN A 74 -3.84 4.76 12.87
N THR A 75 -2.83 4.12 12.27
CA THR A 75 -2.59 2.66 12.36
C THR A 75 -2.49 2.13 13.81
N CYS A 76 -2.08 2.98 14.77
CA CYS A 76 -2.06 2.64 16.20
C CYS A 76 -3.05 3.45 17.04
N GLY A 77 -4.03 4.09 16.39
CA GLY A 77 -5.01 4.94 17.04
C GLY A 77 -6.00 4.10 17.87
N PRO A 78 -6.45 4.59 19.04
CA PRO A 78 -7.36 3.84 19.92
C PRO A 78 -8.74 3.59 19.30
N ASN A 79 -9.10 4.34 18.26
CA ASN A 79 -10.37 4.23 17.53
C ASN A 79 -10.23 3.47 16.21
N LEU A 80 -9.10 2.79 15.97
CA LEU A 80 -8.92 2.00 14.77
C LEU A 80 -9.93 0.84 14.74
N THR A 81 -10.66 0.73 13.64
CA THR A 81 -11.54 -0.39 13.32
C THR A 81 -11.12 -1.01 12.00
N PHE A 82 -11.54 -2.26 11.78
CA PHE A 82 -11.32 -2.98 10.54
C PHE A 82 -12.65 -3.36 9.92
N ASP A 83 -12.71 -3.35 8.60
CA ASP A 83 -13.92 -3.72 7.87
C ASP A 83 -14.00 -5.25 7.74
N ALA A 84 -12.87 -5.92 7.54
CA ALA A 84 -12.75 -7.37 7.58
C ALA A 84 -11.38 -7.84 8.09
N VAL A 85 -11.32 -9.06 8.63
CA VAL A 85 -10.08 -9.72 9.06
C VAL A 85 -10.14 -11.19 8.67
N THR A 86 -9.09 -11.73 8.06
CA THR A 86 -8.97 -13.15 7.71
C THR A 86 -7.53 -13.62 7.83
N THR A 87 -7.34 -14.94 7.91
CA THR A 87 -6.04 -15.55 7.64
C THR A 87 -5.76 -15.62 6.14
N PHE A 88 -4.49 -15.74 5.76
CA PHE A 88 -4.03 -15.97 4.40
C PHE A 88 -2.66 -16.60 4.40
N ARG A 89 -2.55 -17.89 4.04
CA ARG A 89 -1.28 -18.63 3.95
C ARG A 89 -0.41 -18.53 5.23
N GLY A 90 -1.05 -18.49 6.39
CA GLY A 90 -0.38 -18.36 7.70
C GLY A 90 -0.11 -16.92 8.15
N GLU A 91 -0.44 -15.93 7.33
CA GLU A 91 -0.47 -14.51 7.71
C GLU A 91 -1.89 -14.09 8.10
N ILE A 92 -2.00 -12.89 8.69
CA ILE A 92 -3.28 -12.26 9.02
C ILE A 92 -3.44 -11.03 8.15
N MET A 93 -4.53 -10.96 7.39
CA MET A 93 -4.90 -9.80 6.58
C MET A 93 -5.96 -8.97 7.30
N PHE A 94 -5.71 -7.67 7.43
CA PHE A 94 -6.65 -6.69 7.97
C PHE A 94 -7.06 -5.74 6.85
N PHE A 95 -8.37 -5.59 6.61
CA PHE A 95 -8.91 -4.72 5.59
C PHE A 95 -9.48 -3.44 6.20
N LYS A 96 -9.17 -2.29 5.62
CA LYS A 96 -9.79 -1.00 5.96
C LYS A 96 -9.87 -0.08 4.76
N ASP A 97 -11.08 0.31 4.39
CA ASP A 97 -11.37 1.14 3.23
C ASP A 97 -10.66 0.54 2.00
N LYS A 98 -9.80 1.29 1.33
CA LYS A 98 -9.02 0.82 0.17
C LYS A 98 -7.70 0.10 0.52
N HIS A 99 -7.42 -0.12 1.81
CA HIS A 99 -6.13 -0.60 2.28
C HIS A 99 -6.18 -1.99 2.90
N ILE A 100 -5.02 -2.63 2.91
CA ILE A 100 -4.79 -3.93 3.54
C ILE A 100 -3.48 -3.91 4.31
N TRP A 101 -3.49 -4.49 5.52
CA TRP A 101 -2.28 -4.86 6.25
C TRP A 101 -2.10 -6.37 6.24
N CYS A 102 -0.93 -6.85 5.84
CA CYS A 102 -0.52 -8.25 5.97
C CYS A 102 0.44 -8.38 7.16
N LYS A 103 0.07 -9.21 8.13
CA LYS A 103 0.80 -9.38 9.38
C LYS A 103 1.18 -10.84 9.59
N HIS A 104 2.46 -11.14 9.42
CA HIS A 104 2.99 -12.43 9.84
C HIS A 104 3.04 -12.52 11.38
N PRO A 105 2.56 -13.60 12.02
CA PRO A 105 2.49 -13.72 13.48
C PRO A 105 3.84 -13.54 14.18
N ALA A 106 4.93 -14.05 13.60
CA ALA A 106 6.27 -14.00 14.18
C ALA A 106 7.01 -12.65 14.02
N VAL A 107 6.53 -11.77 13.14
CA VAL A 107 7.18 -10.48 12.85
C VAL A 107 6.48 -9.38 13.65
N ARG A 108 7.16 -8.28 14.03
CA ARG A 108 6.49 -7.18 14.76
C ARG A 108 5.77 -6.19 13.84
N THR A 109 6.28 -6.01 12.64
CA THR A 109 5.72 -5.10 11.63
C THR A 109 4.63 -5.76 10.82
N ALA A 110 3.74 -4.96 10.25
CA ALA A 110 2.79 -5.36 9.22
C ALA A 110 3.14 -4.64 7.92
N ASP A 111 3.00 -5.32 6.80
CA ASP A 111 3.14 -4.71 5.48
C ASP A 111 1.83 -4.04 5.11
N PHE A 112 1.89 -2.79 4.67
CA PHE A 112 0.71 -1.97 4.35
C PHE A 112 0.69 -1.66 2.86
N ASN A 113 -0.44 -1.92 2.22
CA ASN A 113 -0.61 -1.76 0.79
C ASN A 113 -2.05 -1.36 0.44
N LEU A 114 -2.27 -1.00 -0.83
CA LEU A 114 -3.62 -0.88 -1.39
C LEU A 114 -4.16 -2.27 -1.73
N ILE A 115 -5.46 -2.47 -1.52
CA ILE A 115 -6.17 -3.68 -1.95
C ILE A 115 -6.00 -3.86 -3.48
N SER A 116 -6.09 -2.77 -4.24
CA SER A 116 -5.96 -2.75 -5.70
C SER A 116 -4.57 -3.15 -6.19
N SER A 117 -3.54 -3.10 -5.36
CA SER A 117 -2.19 -3.56 -5.73
C SER A 117 -2.13 -5.08 -5.91
N PHE A 118 -2.96 -5.82 -5.17
CA PHE A 118 -3.09 -7.28 -5.31
C PHE A 118 -4.25 -7.63 -6.23
N TRP A 119 -5.40 -7.00 -6.04
CA TRP A 119 -6.64 -7.34 -6.74
C TRP A 119 -7.27 -6.09 -7.37
N PRO A 120 -6.83 -5.66 -8.58
CA PRO A 120 -7.29 -4.42 -9.21
C PRO A 120 -8.81 -4.34 -9.48
N ARG A 121 -9.48 -5.49 -9.60
CA ARG A 121 -10.94 -5.56 -9.83
C ARG A 121 -11.77 -5.71 -8.55
N LEU A 122 -11.13 -5.78 -7.38
CA LEU A 122 -11.83 -5.90 -6.10
C LEU A 122 -12.20 -4.49 -5.59
N PRO A 123 -13.47 -4.23 -5.23
CA PRO A 123 -13.86 -2.92 -4.72
C PRO A 123 -13.26 -2.66 -3.31
N PRO A 124 -13.00 -1.39 -2.97
CA PRO A 124 -12.57 -1.02 -1.62
C PRO A 124 -13.70 -1.15 -0.59
N GLY A 125 -13.31 -1.23 0.68
CA GLY A 125 -14.19 -1.21 1.84
C GLY A 125 -14.96 -2.52 2.00
N VAL A 126 -14.29 -3.66 1.84
CA VAL A 126 -14.91 -5.00 1.90
C VAL A 126 -15.63 -5.24 3.24
N ASP A 127 -16.72 -6.00 3.22
CA ASP A 127 -17.57 -6.16 4.40
C ASP A 127 -17.22 -7.43 5.21
N ALA A 128 -16.62 -8.44 4.56
CA ALA A 128 -16.15 -9.66 5.21
C ALA A 128 -15.11 -10.38 4.33
N ALA A 129 -14.27 -11.21 4.95
CA ALA A 129 -13.38 -12.11 4.25
C ALA A 129 -13.15 -13.39 5.07
N TYR A 130 -12.97 -14.54 4.41
CA TYR A 130 -12.50 -15.76 5.07
C TYR A 130 -11.66 -16.63 4.13
N GLU A 131 -10.71 -17.36 4.72
CA GLU A 131 -9.86 -18.31 4.01
C GLU A 131 -10.48 -19.72 4.00
N LEU A 132 -10.33 -20.40 2.88
CA LEU A 132 -10.54 -21.83 2.69
C LEU A 132 -9.17 -22.50 2.51
N PRO A 133 -8.50 -22.93 3.60
CA PRO A 133 -7.12 -23.42 3.53
C PRO A 133 -6.97 -24.64 2.64
N GLU A 134 -7.98 -25.53 2.61
CA GLU A 134 -7.96 -26.76 1.81
C GLU A 134 -7.85 -26.50 0.30
N LYS A 135 -8.32 -25.33 -0.16
CA LYS A 135 -8.30 -24.93 -1.56
C LYS A 135 -7.26 -23.85 -1.87
N GLU A 136 -6.64 -23.29 -0.82
CA GLU A 136 -5.84 -22.06 -0.87
C GLU A 136 -6.63 -20.90 -1.50
N GLU A 137 -7.92 -20.83 -1.20
CA GLU A 137 -8.83 -19.80 -1.70
C GLU A 137 -9.19 -18.85 -0.57
N THR A 138 -9.36 -17.57 -0.86
CA THR A 138 -9.93 -16.59 0.07
C THR A 138 -11.16 -15.98 -0.57
N ILE A 139 -12.24 -15.93 0.20
CA ILE A 139 -13.53 -15.42 -0.25
C ILE A 139 -13.72 -14.06 0.40
N ILE A 140 -13.98 -13.04 -0.42
CA ILE A 140 -14.10 -11.64 -0.01
C ILE A 140 -15.47 -11.13 -0.42
N PHE A 141 -16.18 -10.46 0.48
CA PHE A 141 -17.56 -10.02 0.31
C PHE A 141 -17.65 -8.50 0.24
N LYS A 142 -18.48 -8.00 -0.69
CA LYS A 142 -18.89 -6.60 -0.72
C LYS A 142 -20.34 -6.49 -1.19
N GLY A 143 -21.21 -5.95 -0.35
CA GLY A 143 -22.64 -5.88 -0.61
C GLY A 143 -23.23 -7.26 -0.87
N ASN A 144 -23.81 -7.45 -2.05
CA ASN A 144 -24.45 -8.70 -2.46
C ASN A 144 -23.55 -9.57 -3.36
N GLU A 145 -22.28 -9.18 -3.53
CA GLU A 145 -21.32 -9.84 -4.41
C GLU A 145 -20.15 -10.42 -3.60
N PHE A 146 -19.50 -11.44 -4.15
CA PHE A 146 -18.30 -12.00 -3.55
C PHE A 146 -17.26 -12.38 -4.61
N TRP A 147 -16.00 -12.33 -4.20
CA TRP A 147 -14.85 -12.67 -5.03
C TRP A 147 -14.14 -13.85 -4.41
N VAL A 148 -13.73 -14.79 -5.25
CA VAL A 148 -12.82 -15.86 -4.83
C VAL A 148 -11.44 -15.53 -5.36
N VAL A 149 -10.47 -15.42 -4.47
CA VAL A 149 -9.08 -15.12 -4.81
C VAL A 149 -8.17 -16.27 -4.43
N LYS A 150 -7.15 -16.52 -5.24
CA LYS A 150 -6.08 -17.48 -4.98
C LYS A 150 -4.74 -16.79 -5.23
N GLY A 151 -3.98 -16.53 -4.18
CA GLY A 151 -2.82 -15.65 -4.29
C GLY A 151 -3.23 -14.21 -4.60
N ASP A 152 -2.58 -13.62 -5.60
CA ASP A 152 -2.87 -12.29 -6.17
C ASP A 152 -3.94 -12.33 -7.29
N THR A 153 -4.52 -13.50 -7.56
CA THR A 153 -5.42 -13.69 -8.70
C THR A 153 -6.86 -13.86 -8.25
N ILE A 154 -7.76 -13.03 -8.79
CA ILE A 154 -9.21 -13.26 -8.69
C ILE A 154 -9.59 -14.34 -9.69
N LEU A 155 -10.22 -15.41 -9.23
CA LEU A 155 -10.66 -16.52 -10.07
C LEU A 155 -11.73 -16.08 -11.10
N PRO A 156 -11.77 -16.72 -12.28
CA PRO A 156 -12.78 -16.41 -13.29
C PRO A 156 -14.18 -16.80 -12.81
N GLY A 157 -15.18 -16.04 -13.25
CA GLY A 157 -16.58 -16.25 -12.85
C GLY A 157 -16.98 -15.52 -11.56
N TYR A 158 -16.13 -14.62 -11.05
CA TYR A 158 -16.42 -13.75 -9.90
C TYR A 158 -16.17 -12.25 -10.17
N PRO A 159 -16.99 -11.34 -9.58
CA PRO A 159 -18.23 -11.71 -8.88
C PRO A 159 -19.22 -12.36 -9.85
#